data_AF-A0A7K2E394-F1
#
_entry.id   AF-A0A7K2E394-F1
#
_cell.length_a   1.000
_cell.length_b   1.000
_cell.length_c   1.000
_cell.angle_alpha   90.00
_cell.angle_beta   90.00
_cell.angle_gamma   90.00
#
_symmetry.space_group_name_H-M   'P 1'
#
loop_
_entity.id
_entity.type
_entity.pdbx_description
1 polymer ?
#
loop_
_entity_poly.entity_id
_entity_poly.type
_entity_poly.pdbx_seq_one_letter_code
_entity_poly.pdbx_strand_id
1 'polypeptide(L)'
;MSRKLVERVSRVVDRRAGRRGFLRKSAMAATAVAVAPVAYAIRPTTAEAAVILCKGWECRPGALCCDPYSEFCCKLTGENLCPPNTIVAGWWKVDGSGFCDLNGPSPRYYLDCNFTCDESCSCRWSDGTCARGCTPAVCRCRGGCDVRKSECTRFRYGQCNQDLCVGPLKCRIVTCVPPWTWDPACATSPVLYDPGTRWHDRPCLHEGFNDVPPRAYYAEAVKWMADEGITTGLKSDLFGPDEPVTRGQFATFLWRYEGRPQVEPSDTFDDVGVSDFYSQAVAWMVEQRITTGRTRDRFDPSSGVSRAESIVFVHRLAGEPQGSARIDFSDVGSDAWYRDALAWALEHNIAWWAEHATLEAEKPATRAETAALLHGYNLRRSTNLSEAAP
;
A
#
# COMPACT_ATOMS: atom_id res chain seq x y z
N MET A 1 -38.02 -7.00 41.75
CA MET A 1 -37.00 -5.92 41.69
C MET A 1 -37.71 -4.57 41.61
N SER A 2 -37.49 -3.70 42.60
CA SER A 2 -38.35 -2.53 42.85
C SER A 2 -38.19 -1.43 41.80
N ARG A 3 -39.33 -0.88 41.37
CA ARG A 3 -39.53 0.26 40.44
C ARG A 3 -38.65 1.48 40.75
N LYS A 4 -38.21 1.62 42.01
CA LYS A 4 -37.24 2.65 42.47
C LYS A 4 -35.82 2.49 41.89
N LEU A 5 -35.40 1.27 41.55
CA LEU A 5 -34.09 1.00 40.92
C LEU A 5 -34.12 1.40 39.44
N VAL A 6 -35.23 1.09 38.74
CA VAL A 6 -35.45 1.46 37.33
C VAL A 6 -35.56 2.98 37.18
N GLU A 7 -36.24 3.68 38.09
CA GLU A 7 -36.30 5.15 38.06
C GLU A 7 -34.98 5.84 38.42
N ARG A 8 -34.14 5.25 39.29
CA ARG A 8 -32.79 5.77 39.56
C ARG A 8 -31.85 5.57 38.36
N VAL A 9 -31.95 4.44 37.66
CA VAL A 9 -31.16 4.18 36.46
C VAL A 9 -31.63 5.06 35.28
N SER A 10 -32.94 5.23 35.09
CA SER A 10 -33.48 6.16 34.07
C SER A 10 -33.05 7.60 34.35
N ARG A 11 -33.13 8.11 35.59
CA ARG A 11 -32.70 9.50 35.89
C ARG A 11 -31.21 9.75 35.70
N VAL A 12 -30.37 8.72 35.79
CA VAL A 12 -28.91 8.82 35.54
C VAL A 12 -28.60 8.75 34.04
N VAL A 13 -29.39 8.01 33.26
CA VAL A 13 -29.26 7.88 31.80
C VAL A 13 -29.90 9.06 31.06
N ASP A 14 -31.07 9.53 31.51
CA ASP A 14 -31.84 10.63 30.90
C ASP A 14 -31.19 12.01 31.10
N ARG A 15 -30.29 12.15 32.08
CA ARG A 15 -29.50 13.38 32.25
C ARG A 15 -28.34 13.54 31.26
N ARG A 16 -28.04 12.52 30.43
CA ARG A 16 -26.88 12.55 29.51
C ARG A 16 -27.17 12.23 28.04
N ALA A 17 -28.41 11.94 27.64
CA ALA A 17 -28.71 11.69 26.22
C ALA A 17 -30.01 12.38 25.80
N GLY A 18 -29.91 13.41 24.95
CA GLY A 18 -31.09 14.02 24.33
C GLY A 18 -31.83 13.03 23.42
N ARG A 19 -33.10 13.31 23.07
CA ARG A 19 -33.94 12.49 22.17
C ARG A 19 -33.22 11.96 20.93
N ARG A 20 -32.35 12.79 20.32
CA ARG A 20 -31.53 12.43 19.15
C ARG A 20 -30.47 11.35 19.46
N GLY A 21 -29.90 11.36 20.66
CA GLY A 21 -28.96 10.35 21.13
C GLY A 21 -29.62 9.01 21.45
N PHE A 22 -30.86 9.04 21.95
CA PHE A 22 -31.66 7.82 22.15
C PHE A 22 -32.00 7.16 20.81
N LEU A 23 -32.55 7.91 19.86
CA LEU A 23 -32.91 7.39 18.53
C LEU A 23 -31.71 6.80 17.78
N ARG A 24 -30.54 7.45 17.86
CA ARG A 24 -29.31 6.97 17.22
C ARG A 24 -28.83 5.64 17.82
N LYS A 25 -28.92 5.46 19.14
CA LYS A 25 -28.53 4.20 19.80
C LYS A 25 -29.51 3.07 19.50
N SER A 26 -30.80 3.36 19.45
CA SER A 26 -31.83 2.39 19.09
C SER A 26 -31.68 1.91 17.64
N ALA A 27 -31.39 2.82 16.71
CA ALA A 27 -31.15 2.47 15.31
C ALA A 27 -29.95 1.53 15.15
N MET A 28 -28.82 1.83 15.81
CA MET A 28 -27.62 0.99 15.76
C MET A 28 -27.85 -0.42 16.34
N ALA A 29 -28.60 -0.53 17.44
CA ALA A 29 -28.96 -1.82 18.03
C ALA A 29 -29.83 -2.66 17.08
N ALA A 30 -30.80 -2.03 16.39
CA ALA A 30 -31.63 -2.72 15.41
C ALA A 30 -30.80 -3.21 14.21
N THR A 31 -29.87 -2.39 13.71
CA THR A 31 -28.94 -2.78 12.65
C THR A 31 -28.06 -3.96 13.07
N ALA A 32 -27.50 -3.95 14.28
CA ALA A 32 -26.67 -5.06 14.76
C ALA A 32 -27.43 -6.40 14.84
N VAL A 33 -28.69 -6.36 15.25
CA VAL A 33 -29.57 -7.54 15.25
C VAL A 33 -29.87 -8.02 13.83
N ALA A 34 -30.04 -7.11 12.87
CA ALA A 34 -30.35 -7.47 11.49
C ALA A 34 -29.15 -8.07 10.75
N VAL A 35 -27.94 -7.51 10.93
CA VAL A 35 -26.75 -7.89 10.14
C VAL A 35 -25.94 -9.00 10.81
N ALA A 36 -25.95 -9.11 12.13
CA ALA A 36 -25.16 -10.10 12.88
C ALA A 36 -25.90 -10.70 14.10
N PRO A 37 -27.10 -11.31 13.90
CA PRO A 37 -28.03 -11.69 14.98
C PRO A 37 -27.43 -12.63 16.03
N VAL A 38 -26.75 -13.68 15.58
CA VAL A 38 -26.15 -14.71 16.44
C VAL A 38 -24.93 -14.16 17.19
N ALA A 39 -24.10 -13.34 16.54
CA ALA A 39 -22.92 -12.75 17.16
C ALA A 39 -23.31 -11.70 18.23
N TYR A 40 -24.34 -10.91 17.96
CA TYR A 40 -24.87 -9.91 18.90
C TYR A 40 -25.56 -10.53 20.10
N ALA A 41 -26.24 -11.68 19.94
CA ALA A 41 -26.92 -12.38 21.02
C ALA A 41 -25.98 -13.10 22.01
N ILE A 42 -24.82 -13.57 21.54
CA ILE A 42 -23.96 -14.49 22.31
C ILE A 42 -22.71 -13.80 22.88
N ARG A 43 -22.37 -12.58 22.43
CA ARG A 43 -21.20 -11.82 22.93
C ARG A 43 -21.61 -10.52 23.64
N PRO A 44 -21.11 -10.24 24.86
CA PRO A 44 -21.35 -8.96 25.53
C PRO A 44 -20.50 -7.86 24.88
N THR A 45 -21.00 -7.23 23.82
CA THR A 45 -20.32 -6.15 23.08
C THR A 45 -21.31 -5.06 22.65
N THR A 46 -20.85 -3.90 22.19
CA THR A 46 -21.75 -2.82 21.71
C THR A 46 -22.33 -3.18 20.33
N ALA A 47 -23.50 -2.63 19.97
CA ALA A 47 -24.11 -2.85 18.66
C ALA A 47 -23.17 -2.51 17.49
N GLU A 48 -22.36 -1.47 17.66
CA GLU A 48 -21.30 -1.06 16.73
C GLU A 48 -20.17 -2.09 16.60
N ALA A 49 -19.84 -2.82 17.69
CA ALA A 49 -18.85 -3.89 17.69
C ALA A 49 -19.34 -5.18 17.00
N ALA A 50 -20.65 -5.43 17.00
CA ALA A 50 -21.23 -6.63 16.43
C ALA A 50 -21.37 -6.56 14.90
N VAL A 51 -21.55 -5.35 14.35
CA VAL A 51 -21.58 -5.11 12.90
C VAL A 51 -20.17 -5.19 12.29
N ILE A 52 -19.13 -4.90 13.09
CA ILE A 52 -17.75 -4.83 12.64
C ILE A 52 -16.99 -6.13 13.00
N LEU A 53 -16.83 -7.04 12.03
CA LEU A 53 -16.08 -8.29 12.22
C LEU A 53 -14.56 -8.07 12.07
N CYS A 54 -13.96 -7.45 13.09
CA CYS A 54 -12.50 -7.38 13.23
C CYS A 54 -12.05 -8.44 14.27
N LYS A 55 -11.55 -9.58 13.78
CA LYS A 55 -11.03 -10.67 14.64
C LYS A 55 -9.52 -10.80 14.47
N GLY A 56 -8.77 -10.49 15.54
CA GLY A 56 -7.43 -11.05 15.77
C GLY A 56 -6.28 -10.07 15.97
N TRP A 57 -6.38 -8.80 15.58
CA TRP A 57 -5.25 -7.87 15.64
C TRP A 57 -5.76 -6.50 16.12
N GLU A 58 -5.42 -6.15 17.36
CA GLU A 58 -5.44 -4.85 18.10
C GLU A 58 -6.45 -3.71 17.80
N CYS A 59 -7.43 -3.81 16.92
CA CYS A 59 -8.36 -2.70 16.67
C CYS A 59 -9.58 -2.78 17.62
N ARG A 60 -9.86 -1.67 18.32
CA ARG A 60 -11.03 -1.55 19.21
C ARG A 60 -12.32 -1.35 18.41
N PRO A 61 -13.47 -1.85 18.89
CA PRO A 61 -14.77 -1.50 18.31
C PRO A 61 -15.03 0.00 18.30
N GLY A 62 -15.47 0.54 17.15
CA GLY A 62 -15.62 1.98 16.92
C GLY A 62 -14.37 2.69 16.37
N ALA A 63 -13.29 1.95 16.11
CA ALA A 63 -12.18 2.43 15.30
C ALA A 63 -12.49 2.24 13.80
N LEU A 64 -12.00 3.15 12.97
CA LEU A 64 -12.24 3.30 11.52
C LEU A 64 -11.79 2.13 10.62
N CYS A 65 -11.39 1.02 11.22
CA CYS A 65 -10.36 0.14 10.69
C CYS A 65 -10.91 -1.11 9.98
N CYS A 66 -12.21 -1.12 9.65
CA CYS A 66 -12.87 -2.30 9.12
C CYS A 66 -13.58 -2.05 7.77
N ASP A 67 -13.08 -1.11 6.96
CA ASP A 67 -13.32 -1.03 5.51
C ASP A 67 -12.03 -0.56 4.78
N PRO A 68 -11.72 -1.02 3.55
CA PRO A 68 -10.37 -0.99 3.01
C PRO A 68 -10.08 0.31 2.22
N TYR A 69 -8.89 0.85 2.47
CA TYR A 69 -8.12 1.84 1.70
C TYR A 69 -8.21 3.35 2.04
N SER A 70 -7.12 3.78 2.69
CA SER A 70 -6.35 5.06 2.67
C SER A 70 -7.08 6.36 2.74
N GLU A 71 -6.69 7.19 3.71
CA GLU A 71 -6.94 8.62 3.59
C GLU A 71 -7.80 9.28 4.64
N PHE A 72 -8.56 8.53 5.44
CA PHE A 72 -9.86 9.03 5.85
C PHE A 72 -9.79 10.05 6.99
N CYS A 73 -10.16 11.30 6.70
CA CYS A 73 -10.52 12.25 7.75
C CYS A 73 -11.81 11.75 8.35
N CYS A 74 -11.70 11.11 9.50
CA CYS A 74 -12.85 10.78 10.29
C CYS A 74 -13.56 12.05 10.74
N LYS A 75 -14.74 12.29 10.19
CA LYS A 75 -15.86 12.83 10.97
C LYS A 75 -17.16 12.14 10.57
N LEU A 76 -17.40 10.97 11.18
CA LEU A 76 -18.67 10.25 11.22
C LEU A 76 -19.74 11.00 12.09
N THR A 77 -19.81 12.32 11.95
CA THR A 77 -20.77 13.18 12.68
C THR A 77 -21.96 13.61 11.84
N GLY A 78 -22.05 13.21 10.57
CA GLY A 78 -23.24 13.39 9.72
C GLY A 78 -23.17 14.53 8.71
N GLU A 79 -21.98 15.07 8.42
CA GLU A 79 -21.75 16.03 7.33
C GLU A 79 -20.52 15.57 6.54
N ASN A 80 -20.74 15.15 5.30
CA ASN A 80 -19.69 14.68 4.38
C ASN A 80 -18.98 15.88 3.74
N LEU A 81 -18.35 16.72 4.56
CA LEU A 81 -17.68 17.94 4.11
C LEU A 81 -16.18 17.87 4.35
N CYS A 82 -15.42 18.38 3.38
CA CYS A 82 -13.98 18.54 3.53
C CYS A 82 -13.65 19.39 4.76
N PRO A 83 -12.58 19.06 5.51
CA PRO A 83 -12.18 19.85 6.66
C PRO A 83 -11.93 21.32 6.28
N PRO A 84 -11.98 22.25 7.26
CA PRO A 84 -11.54 23.62 7.02
C PRO A 84 -10.13 23.68 6.38
N ASN A 85 -9.94 24.67 5.52
CA ASN A 85 -8.72 24.91 4.73
C ASN A 85 -8.37 23.77 3.76
N THR A 86 -9.39 23.08 3.28
CA THR A 86 -9.27 22.14 2.16
C THR A 86 -10.38 22.34 1.15
N ILE A 87 -10.12 21.89 -0.07
CA ILE A 87 -11.09 21.86 -1.17
C ILE A 87 -11.20 20.44 -1.72
N VAL A 88 -12.36 20.11 -2.27
CA VAL A 88 -12.53 18.88 -3.06
C VAL A 88 -11.78 19.08 -4.38
N ALA A 89 -10.59 18.51 -4.48
CA ALA A 89 -9.78 18.59 -5.70
C ALA A 89 -10.15 17.52 -6.73
N GLY A 90 -10.92 16.50 -6.31
CA GLY A 90 -11.24 15.38 -7.15
C GLY A 90 -12.05 14.31 -6.45
N TRP A 91 -12.47 13.32 -7.24
CA TRP A 91 -13.11 12.13 -6.73
C TRP A 91 -12.96 10.94 -7.66
N TRP A 92 -13.18 9.75 -7.11
CA TRP A 92 -13.25 8.50 -7.85
C TRP A 92 -14.40 7.64 -7.36
N LYS A 93 -14.94 6.83 -8.27
CA LYS A 93 -16.11 5.98 -8.08
C LYS A 93 -15.67 4.53 -7.92
N VAL A 94 -16.29 3.83 -6.98
CA VAL A 94 -16.15 2.39 -6.80
C VAL A 94 -17.54 1.76 -6.91
N ASP A 95 -17.78 1.10 -8.04
CA ASP A 95 -18.98 0.30 -8.28
C ASP A 95 -18.89 -1.05 -7.55
N GLY A 96 -20.05 -1.62 -7.20
CA GLY A 96 -20.12 -2.96 -6.60
C GLY A 96 -19.54 -3.09 -5.18
N SER A 97 -19.33 -1.97 -4.47
CA SER A 97 -18.67 -1.99 -3.16
C SER A 97 -19.52 -2.55 -2.01
N GLY A 98 -20.83 -2.72 -2.17
CA GLY A 98 -21.75 -3.12 -1.09
C GLY A 98 -22.02 -2.02 -0.05
N PHE A 99 -21.10 -1.07 0.13
CA PHE A 99 -21.13 -0.06 1.19
C PHE A 99 -22.34 0.89 1.10
N CYS A 100 -22.73 1.26 -0.12
CA CYS A 100 -23.81 2.21 -0.38
C CYS A 100 -25.15 1.54 -0.74
N ASP A 101 -25.25 0.21 -0.61
CA ASP A 101 -26.35 -0.57 -1.18
C ASP A 101 -27.63 -0.59 -0.33
N LEU A 102 -27.74 0.32 0.65
CA LEU A 102 -28.88 0.38 1.59
C LEU A 102 -30.24 0.51 0.90
N ASN A 103 -30.29 1.08 -0.30
CA ASN A 103 -31.50 1.23 -1.12
C ASN A 103 -31.34 0.60 -2.52
N GLY A 104 -30.52 -0.45 -2.63
CA GLY A 104 -30.16 -1.09 -3.89
C GLY A 104 -28.75 -0.73 -4.37
N PRO A 105 -28.21 -1.48 -5.35
CA PRO A 105 -26.81 -1.36 -5.76
C PRO A 105 -26.45 0.07 -6.10
N SER A 106 -25.55 0.65 -5.31
CA SER A 106 -25.12 2.04 -5.46
C SER A 106 -23.61 2.13 -5.31
N PRO A 107 -22.94 2.90 -6.17
CA PRO A 107 -21.51 3.14 -5.99
C PRO A 107 -21.23 3.91 -4.71
N ARG A 108 -20.05 3.68 -4.16
CA ARG A 108 -19.43 4.63 -3.24
C ARG A 108 -18.48 5.53 -4.01
N TYR A 109 -18.38 6.77 -3.55
CA TYR A 109 -17.47 7.77 -4.08
C TYR A 109 -16.49 8.18 -3.00
N TYR A 110 -15.26 8.44 -3.42
CA TYR A 110 -14.21 8.96 -2.57
C TYR A 110 -13.92 10.37 -3.01
N LEU A 111 -14.08 11.33 -2.10
CA LEU A 111 -13.70 12.72 -2.31
C LEU A 111 -12.30 12.94 -1.77
N ASP A 112 -11.43 13.54 -2.57
CA ASP A 112 -10.07 13.92 -2.18
C ASP A 112 -10.07 15.39 -1.72
N CYS A 113 -9.85 15.59 -0.42
CA CYS A 113 -9.74 16.90 0.20
C CYS A 113 -8.28 17.33 0.23
N ASN A 114 -7.91 18.25 -0.66
CA ASN A 114 -6.57 18.76 -0.78
C ASN A 114 -6.43 20.09 -0.03
N PHE A 115 -5.24 20.39 0.47
CA PHE A 115 -4.96 21.73 0.97
C PHE A 115 -5.19 22.78 -0.13
N THR A 116 -5.70 23.95 0.27
CA THR A 116 -5.60 25.15 -0.57
C THR A 116 -4.17 25.68 -0.51
N CYS A 117 -3.68 26.26 -1.61
CA CYS A 117 -2.38 26.94 -1.58
C CYS A 117 -2.44 28.21 -0.71
N ASP A 118 -1.31 28.55 -0.09
CA ASP A 118 -1.15 29.85 0.56
C ASP A 118 -1.28 30.99 -0.47
N GLU A 119 -1.91 32.10 -0.07
CA GLU A 119 -2.22 33.25 -0.94
C GLU A 119 -0.98 33.91 -1.57
N SER A 120 0.18 33.73 -0.95
CA SER A 120 1.47 34.26 -1.42
C SER A 120 2.15 33.39 -2.48
N CYS A 121 1.58 32.22 -2.79
CA CYS A 121 2.20 31.24 -3.69
C CYS A 121 1.52 31.16 -5.05
N SER A 122 2.33 31.08 -6.10
CA SER A 122 1.87 30.82 -7.47
C SER A 122 1.74 29.32 -7.74
N CYS A 123 0.80 28.96 -8.62
CA CYS A 123 0.67 27.60 -9.12
C CYS A 123 1.83 27.22 -10.01
N ARG A 124 2.13 25.92 -10.10
CA ARG A 124 2.89 25.40 -11.22
C ARG A 124 1.92 25.20 -12.39
N TRP A 125 2.01 26.07 -13.40
CA TRP A 125 1.01 26.17 -14.48
C TRP A 125 0.86 24.88 -15.30
N SER A 126 1.81 23.95 -15.23
CA SER A 126 1.79 22.67 -15.95
C SER A 126 0.97 21.57 -15.29
N ASP A 127 0.79 21.58 -13.97
CA ASP A 127 0.12 20.50 -13.23
C ASP A 127 -1.01 20.99 -12.30
N GLY A 128 -1.18 22.30 -12.14
CA GLY A 128 -2.23 22.88 -11.29
C GLY A 128 -2.03 22.64 -9.79
N THR A 129 -0.82 22.31 -9.36
CA THR A 129 -0.48 22.06 -7.96
C THR A 129 0.33 23.21 -7.34
N CYS A 130 0.23 23.40 -6.01
CA CYS A 130 1.08 24.37 -5.30
C CYS A 130 2.56 23.93 -5.34
N ALA A 131 3.48 24.89 -5.31
CA ALA A 131 4.89 24.58 -5.05
C ALA A 131 5.11 23.93 -3.66
N ARG A 132 6.25 23.28 -3.44
CA ARG A 132 6.60 22.74 -2.10
C ARG A 132 6.84 23.90 -1.13
N GLY A 133 6.35 23.77 0.10
CA GLY A 133 6.43 24.83 1.13
C GLY A 133 5.27 25.84 1.11
N CYS A 134 4.39 25.79 0.11
CA CYS A 134 3.21 26.67 -0.04
C CYS A 134 1.94 26.16 0.64
N THR A 135 2.10 25.22 1.56
CA THR A 135 1.03 24.58 2.31
C THR A 135 1.61 24.17 3.66
N PRO A 136 0.83 24.14 4.76
CA PRO A 136 1.27 23.64 6.06
C PRO A 136 1.45 22.11 6.09
N ALA A 137 1.28 21.44 4.94
CA ALA A 137 1.40 20.01 4.79
C ALA A 137 2.78 19.50 5.22
N VAL A 138 2.80 18.60 6.21
CA VAL A 138 3.99 17.88 6.63
C VAL A 138 3.78 16.43 6.24
N CYS A 139 4.48 16.03 5.18
CA CYS A 139 4.43 14.66 4.70
C CYS A 139 4.87 13.67 5.80
N ARG A 140 3.92 12.95 6.40
CA ARG A 140 4.18 12.11 7.59
C ARG A 140 3.15 11.02 7.81
N CYS A 141 3.52 10.11 8.68
CA CYS A 141 2.70 9.03 9.19
C CYS A 141 1.84 9.55 10.35
N ARG A 142 0.53 9.32 10.31
CA ARG A 142 -0.36 9.58 11.45
C ARG A 142 -0.71 8.24 12.13
N GLY A 143 -0.46 8.11 13.43
CA GLY A 143 -0.71 6.86 14.17
C GLY A 143 -2.17 6.39 14.12
N GLY A 144 -2.40 5.08 14.19
CA GLY A 144 -3.74 4.42 14.08
C GLY A 144 -3.65 3.03 13.45
N CYS A 145 -4.75 2.27 13.31
CA CYS A 145 -4.69 0.97 12.61
C CYS A 145 -4.55 1.11 11.06
N ASP A 146 -4.46 2.33 10.55
CA ASP A 146 -4.34 2.68 9.14
C ASP A 146 -3.25 3.75 8.92
N VAL A 147 -2.09 3.58 9.58
CA VAL A 147 -0.93 4.47 9.39
C VAL A 147 -0.58 4.46 7.89
N ARG A 148 -1.03 5.49 7.18
CA ARG A 148 -0.63 5.79 5.80
C ARG A 148 0.03 7.14 5.73
N LYS A 149 0.91 7.25 4.74
CA LYS A 149 1.71 8.44 4.49
C LYS A 149 0.76 9.57 4.07
N SER A 150 0.46 10.47 5.01
CA SER A 150 -0.48 11.56 4.82
C SER A 150 0.19 12.86 4.41
N GLU A 151 -0.54 13.72 3.69
CA GLU A 151 -0.06 15.06 3.30
C GLU A 151 1.14 15.02 2.32
N CYS A 152 1.34 13.89 1.64
CA CYS A 152 2.48 13.62 0.75
C CYS A 152 2.11 13.56 -0.72
N THR A 153 0.94 13.01 -1.02
CA THR A 153 0.51 12.76 -2.39
C THR A 153 0.00 14.07 -3.00
N ARG A 154 0.64 14.51 -4.08
CA ARG A 154 0.26 15.68 -4.86
C ARG A 154 -0.17 15.18 -6.23
N PHE A 155 -1.44 15.37 -6.55
CA PHE A 155 -2.01 15.02 -7.84
C PHE A 155 -3.25 15.88 -8.06
N ARG A 156 -3.67 15.99 -9.30
CA ARG A 156 -4.88 16.73 -9.68
C ARG A 156 -5.82 15.82 -10.47
N TYR A 157 -7.06 15.77 -10.02
CA TYR A 157 -8.15 15.13 -10.75
C TYR A 157 -8.92 16.20 -11.52
N GLY A 158 -9.19 15.95 -12.80
CA GLY A 158 -9.98 16.85 -13.63
C GLY A 158 -11.47 16.67 -13.46
N GLN A 159 -11.97 16.48 -12.24
CA GLN A 159 -13.40 16.30 -12.00
C GLN A 159 -13.97 17.34 -11.06
N CYS A 160 -13.21 18.11 -10.29
CA CYS A 160 -13.70 19.21 -9.45
C CYS A 160 -12.70 20.37 -9.42
N ASN A 161 -13.18 21.60 -9.26
CA ASN A 161 -12.34 22.78 -8.99
C ASN A 161 -11.15 22.93 -9.97
N GLN A 162 -11.42 22.76 -11.27
CA GLN A 162 -10.43 22.74 -12.36
C GLN A 162 -9.74 24.08 -12.64
N ASP A 163 -10.17 25.15 -11.98
CA ASP A 163 -9.57 26.48 -12.08
C ASP A 163 -8.71 26.82 -10.86
N LEU A 164 -8.74 25.97 -9.83
CA LEU A 164 -8.03 26.20 -8.57
C LEU A 164 -6.73 25.42 -8.48
N CYS A 165 -5.83 26.01 -7.71
CA CYS A 165 -4.54 25.46 -7.34
C CYS A 165 -4.68 24.53 -6.15
N VAL A 166 -4.18 23.29 -6.27
CA VAL A 166 -4.36 22.28 -5.22
C VAL A 166 -3.05 21.89 -4.55
N GLY A 167 -3.07 21.82 -3.23
CA GLY A 167 -2.00 21.29 -2.41
C GLY A 167 -2.01 19.76 -2.35
N PRO A 168 -1.18 19.14 -1.50
CA PRO A 168 -1.24 17.70 -1.30
C PRO A 168 -2.57 17.27 -0.68
N LEU A 169 -2.91 16.00 -0.88
CA LEU A 169 -4.06 15.34 -0.27
C LEU A 169 -3.91 15.41 1.25
N LYS A 170 -4.90 16.01 1.94
CA LYS A 170 -4.95 16.04 3.40
C LYS A 170 -5.70 14.83 3.93
N CYS A 171 -6.80 14.50 3.25
CA CYS A 171 -7.61 13.33 3.57
C CYS A 171 -8.72 13.07 2.55
N ARG A 172 -9.39 11.93 2.73
CA ARG A 172 -10.51 11.48 1.92
C ARG A 172 -11.81 11.40 2.69
N ILE A 173 -12.91 11.50 1.96
CA ILE A 173 -14.27 11.29 2.46
C ILE A 173 -14.96 10.23 1.61
N VAL A 174 -15.53 9.20 2.24
CA VAL A 174 -16.45 8.27 1.55
C VAL A 174 -17.84 8.88 1.56
N THR A 175 -18.50 8.85 0.40
CA THR A 175 -19.91 9.24 0.28
C THR A 175 -20.66 8.32 -0.67
N CYS A 176 -21.94 8.10 -0.38
CA CYS A 176 -22.88 7.42 -1.28
C CYS A 176 -23.61 8.36 -2.22
N VAL A 177 -23.40 9.67 -2.07
CA VAL A 177 -24.02 10.68 -2.91
C VAL A 177 -23.02 11.13 -3.97
N PRO A 178 -23.41 11.20 -5.25
CA PRO A 178 -22.50 11.57 -6.31
C PRO A 178 -21.94 12.99 -6.12
N PRO A 179 -20.61 13.19 -6.20
CA PRO A 179 -19.98 14.47 -5.87
C PRO A 179 -20.51 15.68 -6.67
N TRP A 180 -20.81 15.48 -7.95
CA TRP A 180 -21.38 16.50 -8.84
C TRP A 180 -22.78 16.98 -8.46
N THR A 181 -23.47 16.27 -7.58
CA THR A 181 -24.78 16.72 -7.06
C THR A 181 -24.63 17.69 -5.89
N TRP A 182 -23.45 17.75 -5.27
CA TRP A 182 -23.16 18.61 -4.13
C TRP A 182 -22.43 19.87 -4.54
N ASP A 183 -21.46 19.73 -5.42
CA ASP A 183 -20.68 20.83 -5.97
C ASP A 183 -20.84 20.85 -7.49
N PRO A 184 -21.47 21.87 -8.07
CA PRO A 184 -21.61 22.01 -9.52
C PRO A 184 -20.27 22.13 -10.26
N ALA A 185 -19.18 22.50 -9.58
CA ALA A 185 -17.84 22.47 -10.16
C ALA A 185 -17.33 21.04 -10.35
N CYS A 186 -18.00 20.05 -9.74
CA CYS A 186 -17.70 18.65 -9.95
C CYS A 186 -18.43 18.09 -11.19
N ALA A 187 -17.71 17.52 -12.15
CA ALA A 187 -18.24 16.98 -13.40
C ALA A 187 -18.05 15.46 -13.53
N THR A 188 -18.87 14.81 -14.36
CA THR A 188 -18.78 13.36 -14.68
C THR A 188 -17.79 13.05 -15.81
N SER A 189 -17.30 14.07 -16.52
CA SER A 189 -16.35 13.92 -17.63
C SER A 189 -14.92 13.72 -17.11
N PRO A 190 -14.11 12.82 -17.70
CA PRO A 190 -12.70 12.65 -17.35
C PRO A 190 -11.88 13.76 -17.99
N VAL A 191 -12.01 15.00 -17.49
CA VAL A 191 -11.37 16.16 -18.14
C VAL A 191 -9.85 16.15 -17.93
N LEU A 192 -9.34 15.56 -16.84
CA LEU A 192 -7.92 15.32 -16.58
C LEU A 192 -7.75 14.06 -15.71
N TYR A 193 -6.76 13.23 -16.02
CA TYR A 193 -6.33 12.11 -15.17
C TYR A 193 -4.83 12.24 -14.85
N ASP A 194 -4.46 12.02 -13.59
CA ASP A 194 -3.08 12.06 -13.11
C ASP A 194 -2.69 10.65 -12.61
N PRO A 195 -1.58 10.06 -13.11
CA PRO A 195 -1.12 8.73 -12.67
C PRO A 195 -0.59 8.71 -11.23
N GLY A 196 -0.46 9.84 -10.54
CA GLY A 196 -0.06 9.94 -9.12
C GLY A 196 -0.95 9.15 -8.16
N THR A 197 -2.14 8.78 -8.63
CA THR A 197 -3.10 7.87 -7.99
C THR A 197 -2.52 6.49 -7.67
N ARG A 198 -1.51 6.05 -8.42
CA ARG A 198 -0.76 4.81 -8.14
C ARG A 198 -0.03 4.80 -6.79
N TRP A 199 0.11 5.95 -6.14
CA TRP A 199 0.76 6.10 -4.84
C TRP A 199 -0.23 6.18 -3.66
N HIS A 200 -1.54 6.01 -3.92
CA HIS A 200 -2.62 6.15 -2.95
C HIS A 200 -2.70 5.05 -1.90
N ASP A 201 -2.04 3.93 -2.12
CA ASP A 201 -2.00 2.80 -1.20
C ASP A 201 -0.69 2.72 -0.41
N ARG A 202 0.18 3.76 -0.52
CA ARG A 202 1.47 3.77 0.18
C ARG A 202 1.25 3.58 1.68
N PRO A 203 1.74 2.45 2.26
CA PRO A 203 1.74 2.29 3.70
C PRO A 203 2.61 3.39 4.31
N CYS A 204 2.45 3.64 5.61
CA CYS A 204 3.39 4.48 6.29
C CYS A 204 4.82 3.99 6.10
N LEU A 205 5.71 4.97 5.92
CA LEU A 205 7.10 4.77 6.26
C LEU A 205 7.13 4.60 7.77
N HIS A 206 7.35 3.38 8.23
CA HIS A 206 7.78 3.15 9.60
C HIS A 206 8.99 4.06 9.87
N GLU A 207 9.23 4.50 11.10
CA GLU A 207 10.40 5.34 11.45
C GLU A 207 11.74 4.57 11.36
N GLY A 208 11.85 3.61 10.44
CA GLY A 208 12.77 2.47 10.52
C GLY A 208 12.06 1.22 11.07
N PHE A 209 12.59 0.04 10.74
CA PHE A 209 12.13 -1.20 11.34
C PHE A 209 12.93 -1.39 12.63
N ASN A 210 12.29 -1.81 13.71
CA ASN A 210 12.91 -1.94 15.03
C ASN A 210 14.03 -2.99 15.06
N ASP A 211 13.97 -3.95 14.14
CA ASP A 211 14.94 -5.03 13.94
C ASP A 211 15.95 -4.73 12.83
N VAL A 212 16.07 -3.47 12.39
CA VAL A 212 17.11 -3.02 11.45
C VAL A 212 18.05 -2.05 12.16
N PRO A 213 19.21 -2.54 12.63
CA PRO A 213 20.21 -1.67 13.26
C PRO A 213 20.69 -0.59 12.29
N PRO A 214 20.86 0.68 12.72
CA PRO A 214 21.23 1.78 11.82
C PRO A 214 22.55 1.61 11.06
N ARG A 215 23.45 0.75 11.55
CA ARG A 215 24.75 0.44 10.94
C ARG A 215 24.81 -0.96 10.32
N ALA A 216 23.68 -1.65 10.23
CA ALA A 216 23.62 -2.91 9.51
C ALA A 216 23.90 -2.64 8.02
N TYR A 217 24.57 -3.57 7.36
CA TYR A 217 24.98 -3.42 5.97
C TYR A 217 23.80 -3.22 5.01
N TYR A 218 22.63 -3.73 5.40
CA TYR A 218 21.38 -3.64 4.66
C TYR A 218 20.49 -2.46 5.08
N ALA A 219 20.87 -1.67 6.09
CA ALA A 219 19.99 -0.65 6.67
C ALA A 219 19.55 0.40 5.63
N GLU A 220 20.48 0.88 4.81
CA GLU A 220 20.18 1.82 3.72
C GLU A 220 19.29 1.19 2.65
N ALA A 221 19.60 -0.03 2.24
CA ALA A 221 18.82 -0.76 1.25
C ALA A 221 17.37 -1.01 1.72
N VAL A 222 17.20 -1.39 2.99
CA VAL A 222 15.88 -1.60 3.58
C VAL A 222 15.10 -0.28 3.68
N LYS A 223 15.77 0.80 4.10
CA LYS A 223 15.18 2.13 4.12
C LYS A 223 14.72 2.56 2.72
N TRP A 224 15.57 2.39 1.71
CA TRP A 224 15.23 2.69 0.31
C TRP A 224 14.03 1.85 -0.16
N MET A 225 14.03 0.55 0.07
CA MET A 225 12.91 -0.32 -0.32
C MET A 225 11.60 0.11 0.36
N ALA A 226 11.65 0.57 1.61
CA ALA A 226 10.48 1.07 2.31
C ALA A 226 10.02 2.42 1.74
N ASP A 227 10.96 3.35 1.52
CA ASP A 227 10.74 4.69 0.93
C ASP A 227 10.07 4.62 -0.44
N GLU A 228 10.47 3.65 -1.27
CA GLU A 228 9.91 3.40 -2.61
C GLU A 228 8.66 2.50 -2.60
N GLY A 229 8.27 1.96 -1.43
CA GLY A 229 7.11 1.08 -1.30
C GLY A 229 7.29 -0.30 -1.95
N ILE A 230 8.54 -0.74 -2.09
CA ILE A 230 8.93 -2.07 -2.57
C ILE A 230 8.66 -3.10 -1.46
N THR A 231 9.04 -2.78 -0.23
CA THR A 231 8.77 -3.61 0.96
C THR A 231 7.80 -2.93 1.93
N THR A 232 7.08 -3.76 2.67
CA THR A 232 6.19 -3.35 3.77
C THR A 232 6.62 -3.94 5.11
N GLY A 233 7.75 -4.66 5.15
CA GLY A 233 8.13 -5.50 6.29
C GLY A 233 7.29 -6.78 6.42
N LEU A 234 7.60 -7.57 7.44
CA LEU A 234 6.76 -8.68 7.92
C LEU A 234 5.59 -8.17 8.76
N LYS A 235 5.84 -7.10 9.51
CA LYS A 235 4.86 -6.31 10.25
C LYS A 235 5.16 -4.83 10.04
N SER A 236 4.31 -3.97 10.60
CA SER A 236 4.48 -2.51 10.52
C SER A 236 5.82 -2.01 11.05
N ASP A 237 6.45 -2.73 11.97
CA ASP A 237 7.69 -2.32 12.66
C ASP A 237 8.80 -3.38 12.61
N LEU A 238 8.58 -4.50 11.89
CA LEU A 238 9.57 -5.57 11.75
C LEU A 238 9.86 -5.88 10.28
N PHE A 239 11.13 -5.84 9.91
CA PHE A 239 11.61 -6.22 8.60
C PHE A 239 11.85 -7.73 8.49
N GLY A 240 12.36 -8.37 9.55
CA GLY A 240 12.86 -9.74 9.56
C GLY A 240 14.08 -9.95 8.66
N PRO A 241 15.22 -9.28 8.91
CA PRO A 241 16.36 -9.29 7.98
C PRO A 241 16.90 -10.69 7.67
N ASP A 242 16.88 -11.60 8.64
CA ASP A 242 17.40 -12.97 8.51
C ASP A 242 16.35 -13.98 8.00
N GLU A 243 15.10 -13.55 7.85
CA GLU A 243 14.03 -14.43 7.38
C GLU A 243 14.21 -14.73 5.88
N PRO A 244 13.98 -15.98 5.44
CA PRO A 244 14.06 -16.34 4.04
C PRO A 244 12.93 -15.66 3.24
N VAL A 245 13.26 -15.24 2.02
CA VAL A 245 12.27 -14.70 1.07
C VAL A 245 11.67 -15.84 0.25
N THR A 246 10.35 -15.88 0.11
CA THR A 246 9.71 -16.83 -0.82
C THR A 246 9.77 -16.32 -2.26
N ARG A 247 9.71 -17.22 -3.24
CA ARG A 247 9.68 -16.83 -4.67
C ARG A 247 8.54 -15.87 -5.00
N GLY A 248 7.36 -16.07 -4.43
CA GLY A 248 6.23 -15.15 -4.58
C GLY A 248 6.49 -13.76 -3.98
N GLN A 249 7.17 -13.69 -2.83
CA GLN A 249 7.58 -12.41 -2.24
C GLN A 249 8.64 -11.71 -3.09
N PHE A 250 9.64 -12.44 -3.58
CA PHE A 250 10.68 -11.89 -4.45
C PHE A 250 10.10 -11.33 -5.75
N ALA A 251 9.20 -12.09 -6.39
CA ALA A 251 8.45 -11.62 -7.56
C ALA A 251 7.70 -10.31 -7.27
N THR A 252 7.03 -10.25 -6.12
CA THR A 252 6.31 -9.05 -5.67
C THR A 252 7.24 -7.85 -5.48
N PHE A 253 8.46 -8.06 -4.98
CA PHE A 253 9.46 -6.99 -4.86
C PHE A 253 9.90 -6.46 -6.23
N LEU A 254 10.20 -7.33 -7.19
CA LEU A 254 10.58 -6.90 -8.54
C LEU A 254 9.44 -6.15 -9.24
N TRP A 255 8.22 -6.66 -9.15
CA TRP A 255 7.05 -6.02 -9.75
C TRP A 255 6.77 -4.64 -9.13
N ARG A 256 6.93 -4.49 -7.81
CA ARG A 256 6.81 -3.18 -7.14
C ARG A 256 7.94 -2.24 -7.53
N TYR A 257 9.16 -2.76 -7.65
CA TYR A 257 10.34 -2.00 -8.08
C TYR A 257 10.14 -1.41 -9.49
N GLU A 258 9.55 -2.16 -10.42
CA GLU A 258 9.21 -1.67 -11.77
C GLU A 258 7.92 -0.83 -11.84
N GLY A 259 7.37 -0.43 -10.68
CA GLY A 259 6.23 0.48 -10.63
C GLY A 259 4.87 -0.19 -10.87
N ARG A 260 4.76 -1.49 -10.61
CA ARG A 260 3.51 -2.28 -10.63
C ARG A 260 2.80 -2.25 -11.99
N PRO A 261 3.50 -2.61 -13.08
CA PRO A 261 2.91 -2.69 -14.41
C PRO A 261 1.66 -3.56 -14.38
N GLN A 262 0.61 -3.10 -15.05
CA GLN A 262 -0.64 -3.84 -15.20
C GLN A 262 -0.44 -4.90 -16.27
N VAL A 263 -0.81 -6.13 -15.96
CA VAL A 263 -0.73 -7.27 -16.86
C VAL A 263 -1.99 -8.09 -16.74
N GLU A 264 -2.34 -8.81 -17.80
CA GLU A 264 -3.42 -9.78 -17.72
C GLU A 264 -3.01 -10.96 -16.83
N PRO A 265 -3.94 -11.53 -16.05
CA PRO A 265 -3.67 -12.73 -15.28
C PRO A 265 -3.13 -13.85 -16.18
N SER A 266 -2.02 -14.46 -15.78
CA SER A 266 -1.42 -15.59 -16.48
C SER A 266 -1.97 -16.90 -15.92
N ASP A 267 -2.33 -17.83 -16.80
CA ASP A 267 -2.70 -19.22 -16.47
C ASP A 267 -1.54 -20.22 -16.67
N THR A 268 -0.30 -19.71 -16.87
CA THR A 268 0.90 -20.51 -17.12
C THR A 268 1.22 -21.54 -16.02
N PHE A 269 0.95 -21.21 -14.75
CA PHE A 269 1.34 -22.04 -13.61
C PHE A 269 0.13 -22.48 -12.77
N ASP A 270 0.01 -23.77 -12.52
CA ASP A 270 -1.12 -24.37 -11.78
C ASP A 270 -1.13 -23.96 -10.30
N ASP A 271 0.02 -23.56 -9.76
CA ASP A 271 0.23 -23.21 -8.35
C ASP A 271 0.23 -21.70 -8.08
N VAL A 272 -0.30 -20.90 -9.01
CA VAL A 272 -0.49 -19.46 -8.86
C VAL A 272 -1.97 -19.12 -9.06
N GLY A 273 -2.68 -18.88 -7.96
CA GLY A 273 -4.08 -18.49 -7.98
C GLY A 273 -4.27 -17.03 -8.41
N VAL A 274 -5.36 -16.73 -9.09
CA VAL A 274 -5.70 -15.35 -9.55
C VAL A 274 -5.87 -14.35 -8.40
N SER A 275 -6.19 -14.82 -7.20
CA SER A 275 -6.37 -14.01 -6.00
C SER A 275 -5.12 -13.91 -5.12
N ASP A 276 -4.02 -14.57 -5.49
CA ASP A 276 -2.79 -14.53 -4.70
C ASP A 276 -2.12 -13.16 -4.79
N PHE A 277 -1.53 -12.70 -3.68
CA PHE A 277 -0.92 -11.37 -3.62
C PHE A 277 0.23 -11.18 -4.62
N TYR A 278 0.84 -12.28 -5.09
CA TYR A 278 1.92 -12.32 -6.07
C TYR A 278 1.44 -12.64 -7.49
N SER A 279 0.15 -12.90 -7.72
CA SER A 279 -0.39 -13.36 -9.01
C SER A 279 -0.01 -12.42 -10.16
N GLN A 280 -0.27 -11.12 -9.99
CA GLN A 280 0.09 -10.06 -10.95
C GLN A 280 1.60 -9.95 -11.15
N ALA A 281 2.38 -10.10 -10.08
CA ALA A 281 3.84 -10.05 -10.16
C ALA A 281 4.41 -11.22 -10.95
N VAL A 282 3.89 -12.44 -10.75
CA VAL A 282 4.32 -13.62 -11.48
C VAL A 282 3.90 -13.52 -12.96
N ALA A 283 2.67 -13.12 -13.24
CA ALA A 283 2.20 -12.89 -14.62
C ALA A 283 3.11 -11.90 -15.37
N TRP A 284 3.48 -10.81 -14.70
CA TRP A 284 4.39 -9.82 -15.27
C TRP A 284 5.80 -10.38 -15.49
N MET A 285 6.35 -11.14 -14.54
CA MET A 285 7.66 -11.79 -14.72
C MET A 285 7.66 -12.79 -15.88
N VAL A 286 6.53 -13.47 -16.15
CA VAL A 286 6.40 -14.36 -17.32
C VAL A 286 6.39 -13.56 -18.61
N GLU A 287 5.58 -12.49 -18.68
CA GLU A 287 5.50 -11.61 -19.86
C GLU A 287 6.86 -11.00 -20.22
N GLN A 288 7.60 -10.54 -19.20
CA GLN A 288 8.95 -9.96 -19.37
C GLN A 288 10.05 -11.02 -19.51
N ARG A 289 9.71 -12.32 -19.50
CA ARG A 289 10.66 -13.45 -19.58
C ARG A 289 11.71 -13.46 -18.45
N ILE A 290 11.37 -12.88 -17.31
CA ILE A 290 12.20 -12.92 -16.09
C ILE A 290 12.14 -14.31 -15.45
N THR A 291 11.01 -15.01 -15.59
CA THR A 291 10.85 -16.38 -15.10
C THR A 291 10.19 -17.30 -16.13
N THR A 292 10.58 -18.57 -16.11
CA THR A 292 9.97 -19.68 -16.84
C THR A 292 9.33 -20.71 -15.91
N GLY A 293 9.26 -20.42 -14.61
CA GLY A 293 8.87 -21.39 -13.58
C GLY A 293 10.02 -22.33 -13.19
N ARG A 294 9.78 -23.17 -12.18
CA ARG A 294 10.66 -24.30 -11.83
C ARG A 294 10.41 -25.50 -12.74
N THR A 295 9.15 -25.69 -13.12
CA THR A 295 8.75 -26.56 -14.22
C THR A 295 7.91 -25.74 -15.20
N ARG A 296 7.52 -26.35 -16.31
CA ARG A 296 6.65 -25.73 -17.31
C ARG A 296 5.33 -25.20 -16.73
N ASP A 297 4.84 -25.82 -15.67
CA ASP A 297 3.50 -25.65 -15.07
C ASP A 297 3.54 -25.35 -13.56
N ARG A 298 4.72 -25.08 -12.98
CA ARG A 298 4.89 -24.71 -11.56
C ARG A 298 5.85 -23.55 -11.38
N PHE A 299 5.42 -22.56 -10.61
CA PHE A 299 6.26 -21.45 -10.17
C PHE A 299 6.92 -21.70 -8.80
N ASP A 300 6.25 -22.44 -7.92
CA ASP A 300 6.59 -22.73 -6.52
C ASP A 300 6.69 -21.46 -5.64
N PRO A 301 5.60 -20.70 -5.46
CA PRO A 301 5.63 -19.37 -4.83
C PRO A 301 5.91 -19.39 -3.33
N SER A 302 5.63 -20.50 -2.65
CA SER A 302 5.83 -20.65 -1.20
C SER A 302 7.25 -21.06 -0.83
N SER A 303 8.00 -21.63 -1.77
CA SER A 303 9.39 -22.02 -1.51
C SER A 303 10.32 -20.81 -1.42
N GLY A 304 11.38 -20.96 -0.63
CA GLY A 304 12.47 -19.99 -0.59
C GLY A 304 13.06 -19.76 -1.98
N VAL A 305 13.25 -18.50 -2.35
CA VAL A 305 14.04 -18.15 -3.54
C VAL A 305 15.52 -18.35 -3.19
N SER A 306 16.25 -19.10 -4.01
CA SER A 306 17.68 -19.30 -3.74
C SER A 306 18.50 -18.05 -4.04
N ARG A 307 19.71 -17.98 -3.48
CA ARG A 307 20.67 -16.92 -3.80
C ARG A 307 20.96 -16.84 -5.31
N ALA A 308 21.14 -17.98 -5.96
CA ALA A 308 21.32 -18.04 -7.42
C ALA A 308 20.08 -17.58 -8.19
N GLU A 309 18.89 -18.06 -7.81
CA GLU A 309 17.62 -17.63 -8.43
C GLU A 309 17.42 -16.11 -8.32
N SER A 310 17.72 -15.53 -7.17
CA SER A 310 17.60 -14.08 -6.92
C SER A 310 18.48 -13.28 -7.87
N ILE A 311 19.74 -13.69 -8.04
CA ILE A 311 20.70 -13.04 -8.96
C ILE A 311 20.22 -13.17 -10.41
N VAL A 312 19.77 -14.35 -10.82
CA VAL A 312 19.31 -14.59 -12.19
C VAL A 312 18.06 -13.77 -12.52
N PHE A 313 17.11 -13.64 -11.59
CA PHE A 313 15.94 -12.81 -11.83
C PHE A 313 16.30 -11.34 -12.01
N VAL A 314 17.24 -10.81 -11.23
CA VAL A 314 17.72 -9.42 -11.40
C VAL A 314 18.52 -9.27 -12.70
N HIS A 315 19.31 -10.27 -13.09
CA HIS A 315 20.04 -10.26 -14.36
C HIS A 315 19.11 -10.28 -15.57
N ARG A 316 18.06 -11.10 -15.55
CA ARG A 316 17.02 -11.09 -16.59
C ARG A 316 16.24 -9.79 -16.63
N LEU A 317 15.92 -9.22 -15.48
CA LEU A 317 15.33 -7.89 -15.41
C LEU A 317 16.22 -6.83 -16.06
N ALA A 318 17.55 -6.97 -15.96
CA ALA A 318 18.52 -6.08 -16.59
C ALA A 318 18.70 -6.33 -18.10
N GLY A 319 18.01 -7.30 -18.70
CA GLY A 319 18.17 -7.66 -20.12
C GLY A 319 19.34 -8.60 -20.39
N GLU A 320 19.76 -9.37 -19.38
CA GLU A 320 20.82 -10.38 -19.46
C GLU A 320 22.17 -9.87 -20.01
N PRO A 321 22.68 -8.71 -19.53
CA PRO A 321 23.98 -8.19 -19.96
C PRO A 321 25.11 -9.17 -19.67
N GLN A 322 26.12 -9.20 -20.53
CA GLN A 322 27.30 -10.04 -20.30
C GLN A 322 28.09 -9.56 -19.07
N GLY A 323 28.65 -10.52 -18.35
CA GLY A 323 29.55 -10.27 -17.23
C GLY A 323 30.92 -10.89 -17.47
N SER A 324 31.97 -10.19 -17.07
CA SER A 324 33.36 -10.60 -17.27
C SER A 324 34.12 -10.86 -15.96
N ALA A 325 33.50 -10.63 -14.79
CA ALA A 325 34.16 -10.85 -13.51
C ALA A 325 34.60 -12.31 -13.35
N ARG A 326 35.79 -12.47 -12.77
CA ARG A 326 36.31 -13.77 -12.38
C ARG A 326 35.47 -14.34 -11.23
N ILE A 327 35.04 -15.59 -11.39
CA ILE A 327 34.28 -16.33 -10.38
C ILE A 327 35.26 -17.20 -9.58
N ASP A 328 35.50 -16.85 -8.32
CA ASP A 328 36.49 -17.51 -7.44
C ASP A 328 35.86 -18.24 -6.23
N PHE A 329 34.57 -18.59 -6.31
CA PHE A 329 33.91 -19.39 -5.27
C PHE A 329 34.24 -20.87 -5.43
N SER A 330 34.52 -21.55 -4.31
CA SER A 330 34.88 -22.97 -4.33
C SER A 330 33.70 -23.90 -4.62
N ASP A 331 32.47 -23.42 -4.44
CA ASP A 331 31.21 -24.15 -4.64
C ASP A 331 30.47 -23.77 -5.94
N VAL A 332 31.09 -22.96 -6.81
CA VAL A 332 30.50 -22.58 -8.11
C VAL A 332 31.27 -23.26 -9.24
N GLY A 333 30.65 -24.28 -9.84
CA GLY A 333 31.18 -24.97 -11.02
C GLY A 333 31.26 -24.07 -12.25
N SER A 334 32.12 -24.42 -13.20
CA SER A 334 32.28 -23.69 -14.46
C SER A 334 31.04 -23.75 -15.37
N ASP A 335 30.20 -24.76 -15.15
CA ASP A 335 28.96 -25.06 -15.87
C ASP A 335 27.70 -24.64 -15.10
N ALA A 336 27.84 -23.93 -13.98
CA ALA A 336 26.71 -23.47 -13.20
C ALA A 336 25.77 -22.57 -14.02
N TRP A 337 24.47 -22.88 -14.02
CA TRP A 337 23.46 -22.21 -14.84
C TRP A 337 23.29 -20.71 -14.54
N TYR A 338 23.71 -20.26 -13.36
CA TYR A 338 23.67 -18.87 -12.91
C TYR A 338 25.01 -18.14 -13.08
N ARG A 339 26.03 -18.78 -13.67
CA ARG A 339 27.40 -18.27 -13.65
C ARG A 339 27.57 -16.94 -14.37
N ASP A 340 26.91 -16.76 -15.52
CA ASP A 340 26.97 -15.51 -16.28
C ASP A 340 26.28 -14.36 -15.54
N ALA A 341 25.11 -14.65 -14.95
CA ALA A 341 24.38 -13.70 -14.10
C ALA A 341 25.23 -13.28 -12.88
N LEU A 342 25.91 -14.24 -12.26
CA LEU A 342 26.83 -13.99 -11.14
C LEU A 342 28.04 -13.14 -11.58
N ALA A 343 28.66 -13.45 -12.72
CA ALA A 343 29.79 -12.68 -13.24
C ALA A 343 29.39 -11.22 -13.47
N TRP A 344 28.22 -10.99 -14.06
CA TRP A 344 27.70 -9.64 -14.28
C TRP A 344 27.44 -8.92 -12.94
N ALA A 345 26.81 -9.61 -11.99
CA ALA A 345 26.45 -9.03 -10.71
C ALA A 345 27.69 -8.66 -9.88
N LEU A 346 28.77 -9.44 -9.95
CA LEU A 346 30.04 -9.14 -9.27
C LEU A 346 30.78 -7.98 -9.93
N GLU A 347 30.86 -7.96 -11.26
CA GLU A 347 31.51 -6.89 -12.02
C GLU A 347 30.94 -5.51 -11.67
N HIS A 348 29.62 -5.44 -11.45
CA HIS A 348 28.91 -4.20 -11.15
C HIS A 348 28.69 -3.96 -9.64
N ASN A 349 29.20 -4.83 -8.77
CA ASN A 349 28.98 -4.80 -7.32
C ASN A 349 27.49 -4.80 -6.92
N ILE A 350 26.65 -5.52 -7.66
CA ILE A 350 25.21 -5.67 -7.41
C ILE A 350 24.97 -6.70 -6.30
N ALA A 351 25.68 -7.83 -6.35
CA ALA A 351 25.63 -8.89 -5.35
C ALA A 351 26.86 -8.84 -4.43
N TRP A 352 27.22 -7.66 -3.94
CA TRP A 352 28.43 -7.45 -3.14
C TRP A 352 28.46 -8.25 -1.83
N TRP A 353 27.32 -8.71 -1.32
CA TRP A 353 27.27 -9.62 -0.16
C TRP A 353 27.83 -11.03 -0.49
N ALA A 354 28.03 -11.35 -1.77
CA ALA A 354 28.67 -12.58 -2.22
C ALA A 354 30.21 -12.47 -2.23
N GLU A 355 30.83 -11.86 -1.24
CA GLU A 355 32.31 -11.72 -1.16
C GLU A 355 32.99 -12.88 -0.38
N HIS A 356 32.26 -13.96 -0.12
CA HIS A 356 32.76 -15.11 0.66
C HIS A 356 33.41 -16.18 -0.23
N ALA A 357 34.20 -17.08 0.37
CA ALA A 357 34.83 -18.22 -0.33
C ALA A 357 33.82 -19.18 -0.98
N THR A 358 32.54 -19.08 -0.62
CA THR A 358 31.41 -19.89 -1.11
C THR A 358 30.19 -19.01 -1.31
N LEU A 359 29.42 -19.27 -2.38
CA LEU A 359 28.17 -18.56 -2.67
C LEU A 359 26.99 -19.14 -1.88
N GLU A 360 27.00 -20.45 -1.61
CA GLU A 360 25.85 -21.23 -1.14
C GLU A 360 24.63 -21.04 -2.06
N ALA A 361 24.81 -21.31 -3.36
CA ALA A 361 23.86 -20.95 -4.43
C ALA A 361 22.40 -21.37 -4.18
N GLU A 362 22.18 -22.56 -3.62
CA GLU A 362 20.86 -23.13 -3.37
C GLU A 362 20.24 -22.71 -2.02
N LYS A 363 21.01 -22.02 -1.17
CA LYS A 363 20.50 -21.52 0.11
C LYS A 363 19.43 -20.45 -0.15
N PRO A 364 18.30 -20.49 0.59
CA PRO A 364 17.30 -19.43 0.52
C PRO A 364 17.93 -18.06 0.82
N ALA A 365 17.70 -17.09 -0.05
CA ALA A 365 18.14 -15.72 0.15
C ALA A 365 17.34 -15.09 1.30
N THR A 366 18.04 -14.38 2.18
CA THR A 366 17.38 -13.65 3.27
C THR A 366 16.76 -12.35 2.76
N ARG A 367 15.88 -11.75 3.56
CA ARG A 367 15.31 -10.43 3.28
C ARG A 367 16.38 -9.34 3.22
N ALA A 368 17.41 -9.42 4.06
CA ALA A 368 18.56 -8.52 4.02
C ALA A 368 19.37 -8.65 2.72
N GLU A 369 19.69 -9.88 2.31
CA GLU A 369 20.41 -10.16 1.04
C GLU A 369 19.61 -9.67 -0.16
N THR A 370 18.30 -9.93 -0.16
CA THR A 370 17.38 -9.46 -1.21
C THR A 370 17.34 -7.94 -1.28
N ALA A 371 17.26 -7.26 -0.14
CA ALA A 371 17.27 -5.80 -0.10
C ALA A 371 18.58 -5.23 -0.64
N ALA A 372 19.72 -5.77 -0.20
CA ALA A 372 21.03 -5.36 -0.67
C ALA A 372 21.20 -5.59 -2.17
N LEU A 373 20.72 -6.71 -2.71
CA LEU A 373 20.76 -7.05 -4.13
C LEU A 373 19.97 -6.04 -4.98
N LEU A 374 18.71 -5.77 -4.61
CA LEU A 374 17.85 -4.84 -5.36
C LEU A 374 18.36 -3.40 -5.26
N HIS A 375 18.86 -2.99 -4.11
CA HIS A 375 19.44 -1.67 -3.93
C HIS A 375 20.73 -1.50 -4.75
N GLY A 376 21.62 -2.51 -4.72
CA GLY A 376 22.82 -2.55 -5.54
C GLY A 376 22.51 -2.42 -7.03
N TYR A 377 21.51 -3.15 -7.52
CA TYR A 377 21.03 -3.02 -8.90
C TYR A 377 20.51 -1.61 -9.20
N ASN A 378 19.67 -1.05 -8.33
CA ASN A 378 19.10 0.28 -8.49
C ASN A 378 20.16 1.39 -8.61
N LEU A 379 21.19 1.34 -7.77
CA LEU A 379 22.29 2.31 -7.80
C LEU A 379 23.04 2.27 -9.14
N ARG A 380 23.29 1.08 -9.69
CA ARG A 380 24.02 0.92 -10.97
C ARG A 380 23.17 1.27 -12.19
N ARG A 381 21.88 0.91 -12.19
CA ARG A 381 20.95 1.34 -13.23
C ARG A 381 20.87 2.87 -13.32
N SER A 382 20.83 3.55 -12.18
CA SER A 382 20.77 5.02 -12.11
C SER A 382 22.05 5.69 -12.61
N THR A 383 23.22 5.06 -12.38
CA THR A 383 24.50 5.58 -12.85
C THR A 383 24.58 5.51 -14.39
N ASN A 384 24.20 4.37 -14.97
CA ASN A 384 24.17 4.19 -16.43
C ASN A 384 23.16 5.11 -17.13
N LEU A 385 22.01 5.42 -16.50
CA LEU A 385 21.06 6.40 -17.02
C LEU A 385 21.58 7.84 -16.96
N SER A 386 22.46 8.16 -16.01
CA SER A 386 23.09 9.50 -15.92
C SER A 386 24.21 9.73 -16.94
N GLU A 387 24.89 8.67 -17.38
CA GLU A 387 25.89 8.72 -18.45
C GLU A 387 25.28 8.68 -19.86
N ALA A 388 24.03 8.23 -19.98
CA ALA A 388 23.30 8.15 -21.25
C ALA A 388 22.42 9.39 -21.55
N ALA A 389 22.40 10.38 -20.67
CA ALA A 389 21.73 11.66 -20.93
C ALA A 389 22.67 12.58 -21.77
N PRO A 390 22.22 13.10 -22.93
CA PRO A 390 23.04 13.90 -23.83
C PRO A 390 23.49 15.25 -23.28
#